data_AF-A0A1Y1XK64-F1
#
_entry.id   AF-A0A1Y1XK64-F1
#
_cell.length_a   1.000
_cell.length_b   1.000
_cell.length_c   1.000
_cell.angle_alpha   90.00
_cell.angle_beta   90.00
_cell.angle_gamma   90.00
#
_symmetry.space_group_name_H-M   'P 1'
#
loop_
_entity.id
_entity.type
_entity.pdbx_description
1 polymer ?
#
loop_
_entity_poly.entity_id
_entity_poly.type
_entity_poly.pdbx_seq_one_letter_code
_entity_poly.pdbx_strand_id
1 'polypeptide(L)'
;MSKKLVNEDTEKKQFPKKSMKKNLTEKLRNEVRSLKHQFFRPEVYYLGFLLFVFSIILFLISTKYLNLLDNDNNEIVMKILKEHPYVSVPYICVIGPIFEELLYRKLLFGIIKKKSRALAYIISPFLFAFSHFQLNFEVLKTYLSSFPYYYLVGMAFTINYDYTGYLLSTCIAHILTNSASVFLLYKVFM
;
A
#
# COMPACT_ATOMS: atom_id res chain seq x y z
N MET A 1 42.82 -0.11 -58.82
CA MET A 1 41.73 -0.88 -58.21
C MET A 1 41.60 -0.44 -56.75
N SER A 2 40.92 0.69 -56.50
CA SER A 2 40.72 1.25 -55.15
C SER A 2 39.26 1.01 -54.73
N LYS A 3 39.07 0.24 -53.65
CA LYS A 3 37.75 -0.12 -53.11
C LYS A 3 37.27 0.98 -52.17
N LYS A 4 36.08 1.49 -52.52
CA LYS A 4 35.09 2.28 -51.78
C LYS A 4 35.34 2.48 -50.27
N LEU A 5 35.41 3.76 -49.89
CA LEU A 5 35.13 4.27 -48.55
C LEU A 5 33.68 3.92 -48.19
N VAL A 6 33.50 3.19 -47.09
CA VAL A 6 32.22 2.92 -46.45
C VAL A 6 31.86 4.16 -45.64
N ASN A 7 30.76 4.83 -46.00
CA ASN A 7 30.16 5.88 -45.17
C ASN A 7 29.66 5.25 -43.87
N GLU A 8 30.28 5.60 -42.75
CA GLU A 8 29.72 5.41 -41.41
C GLU A 8 28.63 6.45 -41.18
N ASP A 9 27.46 6.25 -41.78
CA ASP A 9 26.23 6.87 -41.31
C ASP A 9 25.82 6.20 -39.99
N THR A 10 26.48 6.62 -38.92
CA THR A 10 25.99 6.43 -37.55
C THR A 10 24.73 7.27 -37.39
N GLU A 11 23.61 6.70 -37.83
CA GLU A 11 22.28 7.11 -37.42
C GLU A 11 22.25 7.07 -35.88
N LYS A 12 22.49 8.24 -35.26
CA LYS A 12 22.09 8.49 -33.89
C LYS A 12 20.57 8.35 -33.86
N LYS A 13 20.08 7.13 -33.58
CA LYS A 13 18.69 6.88 -33.19
C LYS A 13 18.39 7.80 -32.01
N GLN A 14 17.83 8.96 -32.33
CA GLN A 14 17.39 9.93 -31.36
C GLN A 14 16.19 9.29 -30.66
N PHE A 15 16.46 8.59 -29.55
CA PHE A 15 15.43 8.03 -28.69
C PHE A 15 14.37 9.10 -28.46
N PRO A 16 13.07 8.82 -28.71
CA PRO A 16 12.04 9.84 -28.73
C PRO A 16 11.68 10.26 -27.30
N LYS A 17 12.58 10.96 -26.62
CA LYS A 17 12.43 11.43 -25.24
C LYS A 17 11.25 12.40 -25.08
N LYS A 18 10.92 13.17 -26.13
CA LYS A 18 9.86 14.18 -26.12
C LYS A 18 8.45 13.57 -26.16
N SER A 19 8.23 12.48 -26.92
CA SER A 19 6.93 11.79 -26.96
C SER A 19 6.67 10.99 -25.67
N MET A 20 7.70 10.35 -25.12
CA MET A 20 7.62 9.61 -23.85
C MET A 20 7.30 10.53 -22.67
N LYS A 21 7.93 11.71 -22.61
CA LYS A 21 7.67 12.71 -21.55
C LYS A 21 6.22 13.22 -21.60
N LYS A 22 5.70 13.53 -22.80
CA LYS A 22 4.30 13.98 -22.99
C LYS A 22 3.30 12.91 -22.53
N ASN A 23 3.51 11.65 -22.92
CA ASN A 23 2.66 10.53 -22.53
C ASN A 23 2.66 10.30 -21.00
N LEU A 24 3.81 10.46 -20.34
CA LEU A 24 3.90 10.35 -18.89
C LEU A 24 3.15 11.50 -18.18
N THR A 25 3.31 12.73 -18.65
CA THR A 25 2.64 13.90 -18.07
C THR A 25 1.12 13.81 -18.20
N GLU A 26 0.61 13.36 -19.35
CA GLU A 26 -0.83 13.15 -19.54
C GLU A 26 -1.36 12.03 -18.65
N LYS A 27 -0.62 10.93 -18.53
CA LYS A 27 -0.98 9.83 -17.62
C LYS A 27 -1.06 10.32 -16.17
N LEU A 28 -0.04 11.01 -15.68
CA LEU A 28 -0.04 11.60 -14.32
C LEU A 28 -1.20 12.57 -14.13
N ARG A 29 -1.49 13.42 -15.12
CA ARG A 29 -2.62 14.36 -15.08
C ARG A 29 -3.96 13.62 -14.93
N ASN A 30 -4.16 12.55 -15.69
CA ASN A 30 -5.38 11.74 -15.61
C ASN A 30 -5.52 11.04 -14.26
N GLU A 31 -4.40 10.56 -13.69
CA GLU A 31 -4.39 9.96 -12.35
C GLU A 31 -4.74 10.99 -11.26
N VAL A 32 -4.16 12.19 -11.32
CA VAL A 32 -4.49 13.28 -10.38
C VAL A 32 -5.96 13.69 -10.52
N ARG A 33 -6.48 13.77 -11.75
CA ARG A 33 -7.89 14.08 -12.00
C ARG A 33 -8.82 13.00 -11.45
N SER A 34 -8.47 11.72 -11.64
CA SER A 34 -9.21 10.59 -11.09
C SER A 34 -9.26 10.65 -9.56
N LEU A 35 -8.12 10.86 -8.91
CA LEU A 35 -8.07 11.02 -7.45
C LEU A 35 -8.89 12.23 -6.99
N LYS A 36 -8.76 13.38 -7.66
CA LYS A 36 -9.55 14.58 -7.34
C LYS A 36 -11.05 14.30 -7.44
N HIS A 37 -11.49 13.52 -8.42
CA HIS A 37 -12.88 13.14 -8.57
C HIS A 37 -13.38 12.24 -7.43
N GLN A 38 -12.53 11.35 -6.89
CA GLN A 38 -12.91 10.49 -5.76
C GLN A 38 -13.29 11.29 -4.51
N PHE A 39 -12.67 12.45 -4.25
CA PHE A 39 -13.03 13.32 -3.11
C PHE A 39 -14.46 13.86 -3.16
N PHE A 40 -15.10 13.89 -4.33
CA PHE A 40 -16.48 14.39 -4.47
C PHE A 40 -17.51 13.25 -4.54
N ARG A 41 -17.09 12.01 -4.30
CA ARG A 41 -17.93 10.82 -4.41
C ARG A 41 -18.28 10.32 -3.01
N PRO A 42 -19.54 10.44 -2.55
CA PRO A 42 -19.92 9.98 -1.22
C PRO A 42 -19.64 8.48 -1.02
N GLU A 43 -19.62 7.71 -2.11
CA GLU A 43 -19.32 6.29 -2.13
C GLU A 43 -17.95 5.95 -1.56
N VAL A 44 -16.98 6.82 -1.79
CA VAL A 44 -15.63 6.64 -1.28
C VAL A 44 -15.60 6.63 0.24
N TYR A 45 -16.39 7.50 0.86
CA TYR A 45 -16.38 7.69 2.32
C TYR A 45 -17.12 6.57 3.05
N TYR A 46 -18.31 6.18 2.59
CA TYR A 46 -19.03 5.08 3.25
C TYR A 46 -18.35 3.73 3.04
N LEU A 47 -17.74 3.49 1.87
CA LEU A 47 -16.97 2.27 1.62
C LEU A 47 -15.69 2.24 2.46
N GLY A 48 -14.98 3.37 2.56
CA GLY A 48 -13.81 3.49 3.42
C GLY A 48 -14.16 3.29 4.89
N PHE A 49 -15.28 3.83 5.35
CA PHE A 49 -15.77 3.63 6.72
C PHE A 49 -16.17 2.17 6.99
N LEU A 50 -16.91 1.53 6.08
CA LEU A 50 -17.28 0.13 6.20
C LEU A 50 -16.04 -0.77 6.28
N LEU A 51 -15.03 -0.47 5.45
CA LEU A 51 -13.77 -1.19 5.44
C LEU A 51 -12.96 -0.97 6.72
N PHE A 52 -12.98 0.24 7.28
CA PHE A 52 -12.44 0.52 8.62
C PHE A 52 -13.14 -0.31 9.70
N VAL A 53 -14.47 -0.35 9.72
CA VAL A 53 -15.23 -1.16 10.69
C VAL A 53 -14.87 -2.64 10.56
N PHE A 54 -14.79 -3.15 9.33
CA PHE A 54 -14.33 -4.52 9.07
C PHE A 54 -12.92 -4.77 9.65
N SER A 55 -11.97 -3.86 9.40
CA SER A 55 -10.61 -3.99 9.92
C SER A 55 -10.56 -3.96 11.45
N ILE A 56 -11.37 -3.13 12.11
CA ILE A 56 -11.47 -3.10 13.58
C ILE A 56 -12.07 -4.40 14.12
N ILE A 57 -13.14 -4.92 13.53
CA ILE A 57 -13.73 -6.20 13.94
C ILE A 57 -12.70 -7.32 13.80
N LEU A 58 -11.98 -7.36 12.68
CA LEU A 58 -10.93 -8.34 12.44
C LEU A 58 -9.81 -8.21 13.48
N PHE A 59 -9.37 -6.98 13.79
CA PHE A 59 -8.39 -6.70 14.83
C PHE A 59 -8.84 -7.23 16.20
N LEU A 60 -10.09 -6.95 16.60
CA LEU A 60 -10.66 -7.42 17.87
C LEU A 60 -10.75 -8.95 17.93
N ILE A 61 -11.13 -9.60 16.82
CA ILE A 61 -11.15 -11.06 16.72
C ILE A 61 -9.74 -11.64 16.87
N SER A 62 -8.79 -11.09 16.11
CA SER A 62 -7.40 -11.53 16.10
C SER A 62 -6.70 -11.36 17.44
N THR A 63 -6.98 -10.28 18.17
CA THR A 63 -6.41 -10.02 19.50
C THR A 63 -7.09 -10.84 20.60
N LYS A 64 -8.41 -10.73 20.75
CA LYS A 64 -9.13 -11.25 21.91
C LYS A 64 -9.37 -12.76 21.88
N TYR A 65 -9.57 -13.34 20.69
CA TYR A 65 -10.00 -14.73 20.56
C TYR A 65 -8.92 -15.63 19.95
N LEU A 66 -7.98 -15.07 19.19
CA LEU A 66 -7.00 -15.85 18.44
C LEU A 66 -5.55 -15.60 18.88
N ASN A 67 -5.29 -14.60 19.74
CA ASN A 67 -3.96 -14.22 20.23
C ASN A 67 -2.91 -14.06 19.10
N LEU A 68 -3.32 -13.49 17.96
CA LEU A 68 -2.47 -13.40 16.76
C LEU A 68 -1.52 -12.19 16.76
N LEU A 69 -1.74 -11.19 17.62
CA LEU A 69 -1.10 -9.87 17.53
C LEU A 69 -0.27 -9.51 18.78
N ASP A 70 0.10 -10.50 19.57
CA ASP A 70 0.96 -10.34 20.74
C ASP A 70 2.44 -10.49 20.30
N ASN A 71 3.10 -9.38 19.97
CA ASN A 71 4.49 -9.38 19.52
C ASN A 71 5.30 -8.17 20.02
N ASP A 72 6.62 -8.39 20.22
CA ASP A 72 7.58 -7.37 20.71
C ASP A 72 7.70 -6.14 19.79
N ASN A 73 7.20 -6.27 18.54
CA ASN A 73 7.16 -5.18 17.58
C ASN A 73 6.36 -3.97 18.12
N ASN A 74 5.34 -4.23 18.94
CA ASN A 74 4.56 -3.19 19.60
C ASN A 74 5.40 -2.35 20.57
N GLU A 75 6.39 -2.94 21.25
CA GLU A 75 7.29 -2.21 22.16
C GLU A 75 8.24 -1.29 21.40
N ILE A 76 8.80 -1.76 20.28
CA ILE A 76 9.68 -0.94 19.42
C ILE A 76 8.90 0.24 18.84
N VAL A 77 7.69 -0.01 18.32
CA VAL A 77 6.81 1.06 17.80
C VAL A 77 6.46 2.04 18.92
N MET A 78 6.11 1.56 20.11
CA MET A 78 5.82 2.39 21.27
C MET A 78 7.02 3.26 21.68
N LYS A 79 8.23 2.69 21.68
CA LYS A 79 9.45 3.44 21.97
C LYS A 79 9.64 4.60 20.99
N ILE A 80 9.50 4.35 19.69
CA ILE A 80 9.61 5.39 18.65
C ILE A 80 8.49 6.44 18.78
N LEU A 81 7.26 6.01 19.12
CA LEU A 81 6.15 6.91 19.38
C LEU A 81 6.42 7.84 20.57
N LYS A 82 7.03 7.32 21.65
CA LYS A 82 7.40 8.11 22.84
C LYS A 82 8.60 9.04 22.58
N GLU A 83 9.63 8.58 21.86
CA GLU A 83 10.84 9.36 21.62
C GLU A 83 10.65 10.47 20.58
N HIS A 84 9.83 10.25 19.55
CA HIS A 84 9.67 11.16 18.41
C HIS A 84 8.21 11.37 17.97
N PRO A 85 7.26 11.71 18.86
CA PRO A 85 5.82 11.69 18.58
C PRO A 85 5.40 12.60 17.40
N TYR A 86 6.02 13.78 17.27
CA TYR A 86 5.70 14.74 16.22
C TYR A 86 6.06 14.27 14.81
N VAL A 87 6.97 13.30 14.69
CA VAL A 87 7.40 12.73 13.41
C VAL A 87 6.77 11.37 13.17
N SER A 88 6.77 10.50 14.19
CA SER A 88 6.30 9.13 14.08
C SER A 88 4.78 9.03 13.93
N VAL A 89 4.00 9.85 14.66
CA VAL A 89 2.53 9.78 14.57
C VAL A 89 2.00 10.14 13.18
N PRO A 90 2.36 11.29 12.56
CA PRO A 90 1.90 11.59 11.19
C PRO A 90 2.37 10.55 10.17
N TYR A 91 3.57 10.00 10.37
CA TYR A 91 4.10 8.98 9.47
C TYR A 91 3.31 7.67 9.55
N ILE A 92 3.17 7.12 10.76
CA ILE A 92 2.49 5.84 11.00
C ILE A 92 1.00 5.94 10.68
N CYS A 93 0.34 7.03 11.07
CA CYS A 93 -1.11 7.16 10.93
C CYS A 93 -1.55 7.60 9.53
N VAL A 94 -0.72 8.36 8.78
CA VAL A 94 -1.16 9.01 7.53
C VAL A 94 -0.24 8.70 6.36
N ILE A 95 1.05 9.05 6.45
CA ILE A 95 1.96 9.01 5.30
C ILE A 95 2.23 7.57 4.87
N GLY A 96 2.54 6.68 5.82
CA GLY A 96 2.77 5.25 5.62
C GLY A 96 1.57 4.59 4.94
N PRO A 97 0.35 4.66 5.51
CA PRO A 97 -0.85 4.12 4.89
C PRO A 97 -1.07 4.59 3.45
N ILE A 98 -0.91 5.89 3.16
CA ILE A 98 -1.06 6.40 1.79
C ILE A 98 -0.02 5.80 0.84
N PHE A 99 1.25 5.73 1.29
CA PHE A 99 2.33 5.15 0.50
C PHE A 99 2.09 3.66 0.22
N GLU A 100 1.64 2.91 1.22
CA GLU A 100 1.32 1.49 1.10
C GLU A 100 0.18 1.26 0.12
N GLU A 101 -0.91 2.04 0.17
CA GLU A 101 -2.00 1.89 -0.80
C GLU A 101 -1.55 2.21 -2.23
N LEU A 102 -0.70 3.25 -2.42
CA LEU A 102 -0.10 3.55 -3.71
C LEU A 102 0.80 2.41 -4.21
N LEU A 103 1.61 1.82 -3.34
CA LEU A 103 2.54 0.76 -3.68
C LEU A 103 1.82 -0.55 -3.97
N TYR A 104 1.00 -1.04 -3.04
CA TYR A 104 0.43 -2.38 -3.11
C TYR A 104 -0.83 -2.44 -3.98
N ARG A 105 -1.71 -1.42 -3.94
CA ARG A 105 -2.96 -1.42 -4.72
C ARG A 105 -2.79 -0.76 -6.09
N LYS A 106 -2.25 0.44 -6.14
CA LYS A 106 -2.14 1.14 -7.43
C LYS A 106 -1.04 0.56 -8.31
N LEU A 107 0.19 0.48 -7.79
CA LEU A 107 1.36 0.08 -8.58
C LEU A 107 1.45 -1.44 -8.75
N LEU A 108 1.68 -2.18 -7.67
CA LEU A 108 1.96 -3.61 -7.71
C LEU A 108 0.79 -4.41 -8.25
N PHE A 109 -0.39 -4.28 -7.63
CA PHE A 109 -1.59 -4.98 -8.11
C PHE A 109 -1.95 -4.56 -9.54
N GLY A 110 -1.83 -3.27 -9.88
CA GLY A 110 -2.05 -2.77 -11.24
C GLY A 110 -1.10 -3.35 -12.30
N ILE A 111 0.16 -3.64 -11.94
CA ILE A 111 1.13 -4.30 -12.83
C ILE A 111 0.80 -5.79 -13.00
N ILE A 112 0.56 -6.50 -11.89
CA ILE A 112 0.36 -7.95 -11.91
C ILE A 112 -0.98 -8.30 -12.56
N LYS A 113 -2.05 -7.52 -12.28
CA LYS A 113 -3.39 -7.77 -12.83
C LYS A 113 -3.42 -7.77 -14.36
N LYS A 114 -2.52 -7.01 -15.02
CA LYS A 114 -2.37 -7.02 -16.49
C LYS A 114 -1.90 -8.37 -17.04
N LYS A 115 -1.20 -9.17 -16.23
CA LYS A 115 -0.70 -10.51 -16.59
C LYS A 115 -1.63 -11.60 -16.09
N SER A 116 -2.05 -11.50 -14.83
CA SER A 116 -2.99 -12.45 -14.22
C SER A 116 -3.71 -11.79 -13.05
N ARG A 117 -5.04 -11.78 -13.13
CA ARG A 117 -5.90 -11.30 -12.03
C ARG A 117 -5.72 -12.17 -10.79
N ALA A 118 -5.71 -13.50 -10.95
CA ALA A 118 -5.53 -14.43 -9.83
C ALA A 118 -4.19 -14.17 -9.09
N LEU A 119 -3.09 -14.02 -9.82
CA LEU A 119 -1.80 -13.71 -9.19
C LEU A 119 -1.79 -12.35 -8.49
N ALA A 120 -2.50 -11.35 -9.01
CA ALA A 120 -2.58 -10.04 -8.37
C ALA A 120 -3.27 -10.12 -7.00
N TYR A 121 -4.33 -10.93 -6.89
CA TYR A 121 -5.07 -11.18 -5.65
C TYR A 121 -4.29 -12.00 -4.62
N ILE A 122 -3.22 -12.69 -5.02
CA ILE A 122 -2.36 -13.44 -4.10
C ILE A 122 -1.15 -12.60 -3.72
N ILE A 123 -0.41 -12.09 -4.70
CA ILE A 123 0.90 -11.48 -4.50
C ILE A 123 0.78 -10.10 -3.84
N SER A 124 -0.19 -9.27 -4.22
CA SER A 124 -0.34 -7.92 -3.66
C SER A 124 -0.65 -7.94 -2.14
N PRO A 125 -1.68 -8.66 -1.66
CA PRO A 125 -1.93 -8.76 -0.22
C PRO A 125 -0.84 -9.54 0.51
N PHE A 126 -0.18 -10.52 -0.12
CA PHE A 126 0.96 -11.20 0.48
C PHE A 126 2.12 -10.24 0.76
N LEU A 127 2.53 -9.44 -0.23
CA LEU A 127 3.65 -8.50 -0.07
C LEU A 127 3.31 -7.34 0.87
N PHE A 128 2.03 -6.94 0.92
CA PHE A 128 1.52 -6.01 1.93
C PHE A 128 1.62 -6.60 3.35
N ALA A 129 1.24 -7.86 3.54
CA ALA A 129 1.39 -8.51 4.83
C ALA A 129 2.87 -8.67 5.20
N PHE A 130 3.70 -9.09 4.25
CA PHE A 130 5.11 -9.32 4.47
C PHE A 130 5.89 -8.04 4.85
N SER A 131 5.46 -6.87 4.39
CA SER A 131 6.11 -5.60 4.76
C SER A 131 5.98 -5.26 6.24
N HIS A 132 4.93 -5.75 6.91
CA HIS A 132 4.77 -5.62 8.36
C HIS A 132 5.79 -6.45 9.14
N PHE A 133 6.48 -7.38 8.46
CA PHE A 133 7.60 -8.17 8.99
C PHE A 133 8.93 -7.71 8.39
N GLN A 134 9.03 -6.43 8.02
CA GLN A 134 10.24 -5.80 7.49
C GLN A 134 10.77 -6.47 6.20
N LEU A 135 9.90 -7.20 5.48
CA LEU A 135 10.28 -8.04 4.35
C LEU A 135 11.40 -9.03 4.69
N ASN A 136 11.46 -9.46 5.95
CA ASN A 136 12.46 -10.37 6.48
C ASN A 136 11.82 -11.70 6.88
N PHE A 137 12.28 -12.80 6.29
CA PHE A 137 11.73 -14.13 6.56
C PHE A 137 11.95 -14.61 7.99
N GLU A 138 13.03 -14.20 8.67
CA GLU A 138 13.26 -14.56 10.07
C GLU A 138 12.26 -13.85 10.99
N VAL A 139 12.00 -12.56 10.74
CA VAL A 139 10.98 -11.80 11.48
C VAL A 139 9.58 -12.37 11.22
N LEU A 140 9.29 -12.75 9.97
CA LEU A 140 8.04 -13.42 9.61
C LEU A 140 7.88 -14.76 10.33
N LYS A 141 8.95 -15.57 10.45
CA LYS A 141 8.90 -16.85 11.17
C LYS A 141 8.62 -16.64 12.66
N THR A 142 9.28 -15.66 13.28
CA THR A 142 9.08 -15.33 14.70
C THR A 142 7.63 -14.93 14.99
N TYR A 143 7.02 -14.14 14.10
CA TYR A 143 5.67 -13.59 14.29
C TYR A 143 4.66 -14.14 13.27
N LEU A 144 4.81 -15.43 12.91
CA LEU A 144 4.01 -16.05 11.84
C LEU A 144 2.51 -16.05 12.17
N SER A 145 2.15 -16.12 13.45
CA SER A 145 0.76 -16.03 13.93
C SER A 145 0.09 -14.71 13.55
N SER A 146 0.83 -13.61 13.43
CA SER A 146 0.29 -12.30 13.02
C SER A 146 0.04 -12.20 11.52
N PHE A 147 0.67 -13.05 10.70
CA PHE A 147 0.59 -12.95 9.24
C PHE A 147 -0.85 -13.05 8.68
N PRO A 148 -1.70 -14.00 9.12
CA PRO A 148 -3.08 -14.09 8.65
C PRO A 148 -3.88 -12.81 8.82
N TYR A 149 -3.70 -12.08 9.94
CA TYR A 149 -4.37 -10.81 10.17
C TYR A 149 -4.01 -9.78 9.07
N TYR A 150 -2.72 -9.52 8.89
CA TYR A 150 -2.26 -8.55 7.89
C TYR A 150 -2.62 -8.97 6.47
N TYR A 151 -2.58 -10.27 6.17
CA TYR A 151 -2.97 -10.80 4.87
C TYR A 151 -4.46 -10.59 4.58
N LEU A 152 -5.34 -10.86 5.56
CA LEU A 152 -6.78 -10.66 5.42
C LEU A 152 -7.16 -9.18 5.27
N VAL A 153 -6.53 -8.28 6.04
CA VAL A 153 -6.69 -6.84 5.86
C VAL A 153 -6.24 -6.42 4.46
N GLY A 154 -5.04 -6.84 4.04
CA GLY A 154 -4.52 -6.53 2.71
C GLY A 154 -5.40 -7.07 1.59
N MET A 155 -6.00 -8.25 1.77
CA MET A 155 -6.92 -8.85 0.83
C MET A 155 -8.24 -8.07 0.76
N ALA A 156 -8.82 -7.66 1.89
CA ALA A 156 -10.02 -6.83 1.92
C ALA A 156 -9.80 -5.49 1.20
N PHE A 157 -8.65 -4.84 1.40
CA PHE A 157 -8.29 -3.61 0.70
C PHE A 157 -8.12 -3.84 -0.80
N THR A 158 -7.51 -4.96 -1.19
CA THR A 158 -7.37 -5.36 -2.60
C THR A 158 -8.73 -5.55 -3.27
N ILE A 159 -9.65 -6.27 -2.62
CA ILE A 159 -11.02 -6.49 -3.12
C ILE A 159 -11.75 -5.15 -3.26
N ASN A 160 -11.70 -4.29 -2.23
CA ASN A 160 -12.36 -2.98 -2.27
C ASN A 160 -11.83 -2.12 -3.42
N TYR A 161 -10.51 -2.00 -3.56
CA TYR A 161 -9.89 -1.22 -4.62
C TYR A 161 -10.22 -1.78 -6.01
N ASP A 162 -10.14 -3.10 -6.20
CA ASP A 162 -10.37 -3.71 -7.51
C ASP A 162 -11.84 -3.65 -7.95
N TYR A 163 -12.77 -3.78 -7.00
CA TYR A 163 -14.20 -3.71 -7.27
C TYR A 163 -14.67 -2.28 -7.56
N THR A 164 -14.12 -1.30 -6.84
CA THR A 164 -14.63 0.09 -6.86
C THR A 164 -13.79 1.05 -7.70
N GLY A 165 -12.49 0.77 -7.86
CA GLY A 165 -11.51 1.70 -8.41
C GLY A 165 -11.15 2.87 -7.47
N TYR A 166 -11.65 2.87 -6.24
CA TYR A 166 -11.47 3.97 -5.29
C TYR A 166 -10.25 3.73 -4.39
N LEU A 167 -9.09 4.24 -4.80
CA LEU A 167 -7.91 4.24 -3.94
C LEU A 167 -8.13 5.04 -2.65
N LEU A 168 -8.86 6.16 -2.74
CA LEU A 168 -9.12 7.01 -1.58
C LEU A 168 -9.94 6.27 -0.51
N SER A 169 -10.80 5.33 -0.90
CA SER A 169 -11.59 4.50 0.03
C SER A 169 -10.67 3.64 0.90
N THR A 170 -9.69 2.96 0.28
CA THR A 170 -8.72 2.15 1.03
C THR A 170 -7.77 3.00 1.86
N CYS A 171 -7.33 4.17 1.35
CA CYS A 171 -6.53 5.12 2.14
C CYS A 171 -7.26 5.57 3.41
N ILE A 172 -8.54 5.96 3.31
CA ILE A 172 -9.32 6.39 4.47
C ILE A 172 -9.42 5.25 5.49
N ALA A 173 -9.80 4.05 5.03
CA ALA A 173 -9.93 2.89 5.90
C ALA A 173 -8.62 2.58 6.64
N HIS A 174 -7.50 2.63 5.91
CA HIS A 174 -6.18 2.32 6.44
C HIS A 174 -5.71 3.38 7.45
N ILE A 175 -5.85 4.67 7.12
CA ILE A 175 -5.52 5.78 8.03
C ILE A 175 -6.30 5.66 9.34
N LEU A 176 -7.61 5.42 9.25
CA LEU A 176 -8.47 5.28 10.43
C LEU A 176 -8.07 4.06 11.26
N THR A 177 -7.81 2.92 10.63
CA THR A 177 -7.39 1.69 11.31
C THR A 177 -6.07 1.90 12.04
N ASN A 178 -5.08 2.49 11.35
CA ASN A 178 -3.75 2.69 11.93
C ASN A 178 -3.79 3.72 13.08
N SER A 179 -4.55 4.81 12.89
CA SER A 179 -4.76 5.81 13.95
C SER A 179 -5.44 5.22 15.19
N ALA A 180 -6.44 4.35 15.00
CA ALA A 180 -7.11 3.65 16.10
C ALA A 180 -6.15 2.70 16.83
N SER A 181 -5.32 1.94 16.10
CA SER A 181 -4.31 1.07 16.68
C SER A 181 -3.29 1.84 17.51
N VAL A 182 -2.77 2.96 16.98
CA VAL A 182 -1.85 3.83 17.74
C VAL A 182 -2.51 4.38 19.00
N PHE A 183 -3.76 4.84 18.91
CA PHE A 183 -4.51 5.32 20.08
C PHE A 183 -4.71 4.24 21.15
N LEU A 184 -5.08 3.02 20.75
CA LEU A 184 -5.21 1.88 21.66
C LEU A 184 -3.88 1.50 22.29
N LEU A 185 -2.79 1.52 21.51
CA LEU A 185 -1.45 1.25 22.01
C LEU A 185 -1.03 2.28 23.06
N TYR A 186 -1.31 3.57 22.86
CA TYR A 186 -1.09 4.60 23.88
C TYR A 186 -1.86 4.32 25.17
N LYS A 187 -3.12 3.88 25.09
CA LYS A 187 -3.96 3.54 26.25
C LYS A 187 -3.47 2.33 27.05
N VAL A 188 -2.76 1.39 26.43
CA VAL A 188 -2.26 0.18 27.07
C VAL A 188 -0.92 0.43 27.78
N PHE A 189 -0.09 1.32 27.24
CA PHE A 189 1.30 1.56 27.67
C PHE A 189 1.54 2.91 28.39
N MET A 190 0.48 3.67 28.68
CA MET A 190 0.47 4.89 29.50
C MET A 190 -0.65 4.83 30.53
#